data_AF-A0A4Q9M5V3-F1
#
_entry.id   AF-A0A4Q9M5V3-F1
#
_cell.length_a   1.000
_cell.length_b   1.000
_cell.length_c   1.000
_cell.angle_alpha   90.00
_cell.angle_beta   90.00
_cell.angle_gamma   90.00
#
_symmetry.space_group_name_H-M   'P 1'
#
loop_
_entity.id
_entity.type
_entity.pdbx_description
1 polymer ?
#
loop_
_entity_poly.entity_id
_entity_poly.type
_entity_poly.pdbx_seq_one_letter_code
_entity_poly.pdbx_strand_id
1 'polypeptide(L)'
;FRQSIWWSRGWTLPELLAPNEVTFLSSTWLAIGTRTELATLIQAITSIDSKVLISPRVPLEAMSVATRMSWAASRKTRFVEDGAYCLMGIFGVIMQPNYGERYSAFFRLQELILAKERPDPTLLCWGVVTHLPANSLPFGGYNHTAHTAVTRAEPPPPRHSKQYLLAASAEEFSRTPRSLKVQGPDFFAERLKLPEQDIQTAFEHVPGGIRCRLPLVDMSCPVGTGSSRSVFTLALLACEDARGRMLALLLHPQDCRESSSDTT
;
A
#
# COMPACT_ATOMS: atom_id res chain seq x y z
N PHE A 1 28.38 8.89 7.06
CA PHE A 1 27.02 8.54 7.50
C PHE A 1 25.98 8.63 6.38
N ARG A 2 25.60 9.83 5.88
CA ARG A 2 24.51 10.02 4.88
C ARG A 2 24.69 9.23 3.57
N GLN A 3 25.93 9.17 3.06
CA GLN A 3 26.25 8.47 1.81
C GLN A 3 26.50 6.97 1.98
N SER A 4 26.22 6.41 3.16
CA SER A 4 26.43 4.98 3.41
C SER A 4 25.45 4.14 2.58
N ILE A 5 25.97 3.09 1.93
CA ILE A 5 25.14 2.06 1.26
C ILE A 5 24.19 1.36 2.22
N TRP A 6 24.44 1.43 3.54
CA TRP A 6 23.56 0.86 4.55
C TRP A 6 22.11 1.36 4.42
N TRP A 7 21.89 2.61 4.01
CA TRP A 7 20.54 3.18 3.85
C TRP A 7 19.77 2.64 2.66
N SER A 8 20.45 2.03 1.69
CA SER A 8 19.82 1.49 0.48
C SER A 8 19.68 -0.03 0.51
N ARG A 9 20.12 -0.74 1.54
CA ARG A 9 19.97 -2.20 1.66
C ARG A 9 18.60 -2.56 2.25
N GLY A 10 17.95 -3.60 1.72
CA GLY A 10 16.64 -4.07 2.23
C GLY A 10 16.69 -4.50 3.70
N TRP A 11 17.58 -5.43 4.02
CA TRP A 11 17.71 -6.03 5.37
C TRP A 11 18.08 -5.05 6.49
N THR A 12 18.62 -3.88 6.16
CA THR A 12 18.96 -2.88 7.17
C THR A 12 17.71 -2.16 7.73
N LEU A 13 16.51 -2.42 7.19
CA LEU A 13 15.26 -1.82 7.70
C LEU A 13 14.85 -2.49 9.01
N PRO A 14 14.70 -3.83 9.05
CA PRO A 14 14.61 -4.56 10.30
C PRO A 14 15.77 -4.25 11.25
N GLU A 15 17.01 -4.22 10.77
CA GLU A 15 18.17 -3.92 11.64
C GLU A 15 18.08 -2.54 12.29
N LEU A 16 17.46 -1.56 11.62
CA LEU A 16 17.21 -0.23 12.17
C LEU A 16 16.09 -0.22 13.23
N LEU A 17 15.01 -0.96 12.98
CA LEU A 17 13.74 -0.80 13.68
C LEU A 17 13.49 -1.86 14.76
N ALA A 18 13.96 -3.09 14.58
CA ALA A 18 13.71 -4.19 15.50
C ALA A 18 14.45 -4.06 16.84
N PRO A 19 15.71 -3.60 16.90
CA PRO A 19 16.41 -3.44 18.18
C PRO A 19 15.88 -2.25 18.99
N ASN A 20 15.95 -2.37 20.32
CA ASN A 20 15.67 -1.27 21.24
C ASN A 20 16.68 -0.12 21.11
N GLU A 21 17.94 -0.47 20.87
CA GLU A 21 19.06 0.46 20.75
C GLU A 21 19.91 0.09 19.54
N VAL A 22 20.36 1.11 18.81
CA VAL A 22 21.24 0.97 17.64
C VAL A 22 22.28 2.08 17.72
N THR A 23 23.55 1.71 17.74
CA THR A 23 24.69 2.64 17.74
C THR A 23 25.39 2.58 16.40
N PHE A 24 25.57 3.73 15.76
CA PHE A 24 26.27 3.82 14.49
C PHE A 24 27.74 4.11 14.72
N LEU A 25 28.60 3.36 14.03
CA LEU A 25 30.04 3.47 14.11
C LEU A 25 30.62 3.92 12.76
N SER A 26 31.75 4.62 12.80
CA SER A 26 32.55 4.93 11.62
C SER A 26 33.30 3.69 11.11
N SER A 27 33.94 3.79 9.94
CA SER A 27 34.86 2.76 9.45
C SER A 27 36.09 2.55 10.34
N THR A 28 36.37 3.49 11.25
CA THR A 28 37.44 3.40 12.25
C THR A 28 36.92 3.00 13.64
N TRP A 29 35.70 2.44 13.72
CA TRP A 29 35.05 2.00 14.96
C TRP A 29 34.76 3.10 15.98
N LEU A 30 34.75 4.36 15.55
CA LEU A 30 34.38 5.49 16.41
C LEU A 30 32.86 5.66 16.43
N ALA A 31 32.30 5.90 17.61
CA ALA A 31 30.87 6.18 17.76
C ALA A 31 30.49 7.48 17.04
N ILE A 32 29.51 7.38 16.14
CA ILE A 32 28.90 8.51 15.44
C ILE A 32 27.71 9.04 16.25
N GLY A 33 26.96 8.12 16.87
CA GLY A 33 25.78 8.41 17.67
C GLY A 33 24.77 7.26 17.63
N THR A 34 23.76 7.35 18.48
CA THR A 34 22.66 6.37 18.54
C THR A 34 21.54 6.71 17.55
N ARG A 35 20.65 5.74 17.27
CA ARG A 35 19.43 5.97 16.47
C ARG A 35 18.58 7.12 17.03
N THR A 36 18.47 7.20 18.35
CA THR A 36 17.69 8.23 19.04
C THR A 36 18.33 9.61 18.87
N GLU A 37 19.64 9.73 19.11
CA GLU A 37 20.38 10.98 18.92
C GLU A 37 20.34 11.47 17.47
N LEU A 38 20.38 10.53 16.53
CA LEU A 38 20.40 10.82 15.10
C LEU A 38 19.01 10.77 14.45
N ALA A 39 17.92 10.74 15.23
CA ALA A 39 16.58 10.48 14.71
C ALA A 39 16.15 11.46 13.60
N THR A 40 16.38 12.77 13.78
CA THR A 40 16.07 13.78 12.76
C THR A 40 16.88 13.58 11.48
N LEU A 41 18.15 13.19 11.61
CA LEU A 41 19.02 12.88 10.48
C LEU A 41 18.55 11.63 9.74
N ILE A 42 18.21 10.57 10.48
CA ILE A 42 17.72 9.31 9.92
C ILE A 42 16.36 9.51 9.23
N GLN A 43 15.46 10.31 9.82
CA GLN A 43 14.19 10.70 9.20
C GLN A 43 14.42 11.40 7.85
N ALA A 44 15.40 12.30 7.75
CA ALA A 44 15.72 12.97 6.50
C ALA A 44 16.22 12.00 5.41
N ILE A 45 16.89 10.90 5.79
CA ILE A 45 17.41 9.90 4.85
C ILE A 45 16.33 8.88 4.45
N THR A 46 15.55 8.41 5.41
CA THR A 46 14.68 7.23 5.26
C THR A 46 13.19 7.55 5.20
N SER A 47 12.81 8.80 5.50
CA SER A 47 11.41 9.23 5.71
C SER A 47 10.69 8.53 6.88
N ILE A 48 11.38 7.75 7.71
CA ILE A 48 10.82 7.18 8.95
C ILE A 48 10.66 8.30 9.96
N ASP A 49 9.46 8.47 10.52
CA ASP A 49 9.19 9.53 11.49
C ASP A 49 10.08 9.39 12.73
N SER A 50 10.68 10.49 13.17
CA SER A 50 11.53 10.54 14.36
C SER A 50 10.85 9.97 15.61
N LYS A 51 9.53 10.07 15.74
CA LYS A 51 8.77 9.46 16.83
C LYS A 51 8.92 7.93 16.86
N VAL A 52 8.95 7.28 15.70
CA VAL A 52 9.19 5.83 15.57
C VAL A 52 10.64 5.49 15.93
N LEU A 53 11.59 6.37 15.58
CA LEU A 53 13.02 6.15 15.83
C LEU A 53 13.42 6.37 17.29
N ILE A 54 12.77 7.32 17.97
CA ILE A 54 13.03 7.71 19.36
C ILE A 54 12.31 6.78 20.34
N SER A 55 11.09 6.34 20.00
CA SER A 55 10.25 5.56 20.90
C SER A 55 10.16 4.09 20.45
N PRO A 56 11.07 3.20 20.93
CA PRO A 56 11.04 1.78 20.58
C PRO A 56 9.78 1.06 21.09
N ARG A 57 8.94 1.73 21.89
CA ARG A 57 7.70 1.17 22.44
C ARG A 57 6.48 1.39 21.55
N VAL A 58 6.57 2.22 20.52
CA VAL A 58 5.45 2.40 19.58
C VAL A 58 5.39 1.16 18.69
N PRO A 59 4.31 0.36 18.75
CA PRO A 59 4.17 -0.80 17.88
C PRO A 59 4.17 -0.37 16.42
N LEU A 60 4.88 -1.10 15.56
CA LEU A 60 4.91 -0.79 14.12
C LEU A 60 3.51 -0.92 13.50
N GLU A 61 2.65 -1.74 14.09
CA GLU A 61 1.24 -1.90 13.73
C GLU A 61 0.41 -0.62 13.90
N ALA A 62 0.87 0.33 14.71
CA ALA A 62 0.23 1.65 14.81
C ALA A 62 0.45 2.49 13.54
N MET A 63 1.43 2.13 12.72
CA MET A 63 1.68 2.76 11.42
C MET A 63 0.98 1.98 10.31
N SER A 64 0.31 2.72 9.43
CA SER A 64 -0.39 2.11 8.30
C SER A 64 0.55 1.29 7.42
N VAL A 65 0.01 0.26 6.76
CA VAL A 65 0.76 -0.64 5.89
C VAL A 65 1.49 0.15 4.81
N ALA A 66 0.82 1.12 4.18
CA ALA A 66 1.44 1.94 3.15
C ALA A 66 2.61 2.79 3.69
N THR A 67 2.50 3.30 4.92
CA THR A 67 3.59 4.03 5.57
C THR A 67 4.79 3.13 5.78
N ARG A 68 4.58 1.91 6.29
CA ARG A 68 5.65 0.92 6.48
C ARG A 68 6.27 0.46 5.16
N MET A 69 5.46 0.25 4.11
CA MET A 69 5.94 -0.05 2.76
C MET A 69 6.83 1.08 2.21
N SER A 70 6.45 2.33 2.45
CA SER A 70 7.21 3.50 1.98
C SER A 70 8.64 3.56 2.56
N TRP A 71 8.87 3.03 3.77
CA TRP A 71 10.21 2.97 4.37
C TRP A 71 11.17 2.02 3.64
N ALA A 72 10.62 1.12 2.84
CA ALA A 72 11.36 0.17 2.01
C ALA A 72 11.45 0.61 0.53
N ALA A 73 10.74 1.66 0.12
CA ALA A 73 10.60 2.04 -1.29
C ALA A 73 11.93 2.39 -1.98
N SER A 74 12.88 2.98 -1.24
CA SER A 74 14.21 3.32 -1.75
C SER A 74 15.27 2.24 -1.51
N ARG A 75 14.89 1.10 -0.91
CA ARG A 75 15.80 0.03 -0.56
C ARG A 75 15.86 -1.01 -1.68
N LYS A 76 17.03 -1.62 -1.84
CA LYS A 76 17.35 -2.60 -2.87
C LYS A 76 17.91 -3.86 -2.23
N THR A 77 17.61 -4.98 -2.85
CA THR A 77 18.05 -6.31 -2.46
C THR A 77 18.78 -6.97 -3.62
N ARG A 78 19.60 -7.98 -3.31
CA ARG A 78 20.34 -8.73 -4.35
C ARG A 78 19.38 -9.61 -5.15
N PHE A 79 18.50 -10.32 -4.45
CA PHE A 79 17.44 -11.13 -5.05
C PHE A 79 16.11 -10.36 -4.93
N VAL A 80 15.25 -10.44 -5.94
CA VAL A 80 14.01 -9.65 -5.94
C VAL A 80 13.04 -10.13 -4.85
N GLU A 81 13.05 -11.42 -4.54
CA GLU A 81 12.26 -12.04 -3.48
C GLU A 81 12.68 -11.60 -2.07
N ASP A 82 13.95 -11.24 -1.85
CA ASP A 82 14.41 -10.68 -0.58
C ASP A 82 13.71 -9.35 -0.26
N GLY A 83 13.20 -8.64 -1.27
CA GLY A 83 12.39 -7.43 -1.07
C GLY A 83 11.11 -7.70 -0.29
N ALA A 84 10.60 -8.94 -0.34
CA ALA A 84 9.49 -9.40 0.49
C ALA A 84 9.99 -9.94 1.84
N TYR A 85 11.00 -10.82 1.83
CA TYR A 85 11.47 -11.49 3.04
C TYR A 85 12.02 -10.51 4.08
N CYS A 86 12.72 -9.45 3.64
CA CYS A 86 13.23 -8.46 4.56
C CYS A 86 12.13 -7.64 5.28
N LEU A 87 10.87 -7.73 4.82
CA LEU A 87 9.74 -6.98 5.40
C LEU A 87 8.84 -7.82 6.30
N MET A 88 8.97 -9.15 6.31
CA MET A 88 8.04 -10.03 7.05
C MET A 88 7.96 -9.66 8.55
N GLY A 89 9.09 -9.32 9.17
CA GLY A 89 9.14 -8.88 10.57
C GLY A 89 8.56 -7.49 10.80
N ILE A 90 8.71 -6.57 9.85
CA ILE A 90 8.10 -5.22 9.89
C ILE A 90 6.57 -5.31 9.85
N PHE A 91 6.04 -6.31 9.14
CA PHE A 91 4.61 -6.55 9.02
C PHE A 91 4.06 -7.58 10.02
N GLY A 92 4.92 -8.20 10.82
CA GLY A 92 4.53 -9.24 11.77
C GLY A 92 3.81 -10.40 11.08
N VAL A 93 4.34 -10.85 9.94
CA VAL A 93 3.86 -12.03 9.20
C VAL A 93 4.97 -13.06 9.12
N ILE A 94 4.60 -14.33 9.01
CA ILE A 94 5.56 -15.43 8.87
C ILE A 94 5.49 -15.93 7.43
N MET A 95 6.65 -16.00 6.78
CA MET A 95 6.79 -16.39 5.39
C MET A 95 8.05 -17.24 5.22
N GLN A 96 7.90 -18.49 4.77
CA GLN A 96 9.05 -19.36 4.51
C GLN A 96 9.74 -18.94 3.20
N PRO A 97 11.05 -18.67 3.18
CA PRO A 97 11.73 -18.30 1.94
C PRO A 97 11.67 -19.42 0.90
N ASN A 98 11.20 -19.10 -0.31
CA ASN A 98 11.22 -19.97 -1.48
C ASN A 98 12.02 -19.27 -2.60
N TYR A 99 13.34 -19.43 -2.59
CA TYR A 99 14.21 -18.80 -3.58
C TYR A 99 13.91 -19.31 -4.99
N GLY A 100 13.75 -18.37 -5.93
CA GLY A 100 13.28 -18.66 -7.30
C GLY A 100 11.84 -18.21 -7.58
N GLU A 101 11.03 -17.87 -6.56
CA GLU A 101 9.67 -17.36 -6.75
C GLU A 101 9.61 -15.91 -7.26
N ARG A 102 10.73 -15.18 -7.18
CA ARG A 102 10.90 -13.82 -7.70
C ARG A 102 9.83 -12.85 -7.17
N TYR A 103 9.10 -12.17 -8.05
CA TYR A 103 8.08 -11.16 -7.71
C TYR A 103 6.88 -11.78 -6.97
N SER A 104 6.63 -13.08 -7.12
CA SER A 104 5.56 -13.79 -6.39
C SER A 104 5.73 -13.71 -4.88
N ALA A 105 6.96 -13.59 -4.38
CA ALA A 105 7.23 -13.37 -2.96
C ALA A 105 6.54 -12.10 -2.45
N PHE A 106 6.59 -11.01 -3.21
CA PHE A 106 6.02 -9.73 -2.78
C PHE A 106 4.49 -9.74 -2.83
N PHE A 107 3.89 -10.48 -3.75
CA PHE A 107 2.44 -10.73 -3.75
C PHE A 107 2.04 -11.55 -2.51
N ARG A 108 2.73 -12.65 -2.22
CA ARG A 108 2.44 -13.49 -1.04
C ARG A 108 2.62 -12.71 0.26
N LEU A 109 3.61 -11.82 0.35
CA LEU A 109 3.74 -10.89 1.50
C LEU A 109 2.47 -10.05 1.69
N GLN A 110 1.97 -9.43 0.62
CA GLN A 110 0.75 -8.61 0.65
C GLN A 110 -0.48 -9.44 0.99
N GLU A 111 -0.57 -10.68 0.50
CA GLU A 111 -1.66 -11.58 0.85
C GLU A 111 -1.68 -11.92 2.35
N LEU A 112 -0.50 -12.23 2.92
CA LEU A 112 -0.35 -12.46 4.35
C LEU A 112 -0.67 -11.22 5.20
N ILE A 113 -0.39 -10.03 4.69
CA ILE A 113 -0.75 -8.76 5.36
C ILE A 113 -2.28 -8.58 5.37
N LEU A 114 -2.96 -8.86 4.25
CA LEU A 114 -4.42 -8.77 4.16
C LEU A 114 -5.15 -9.85 4.96
N ALA A 115 -4.53 -11.00 5.16
CA ALA A 115 -5.09 -12.11 5.95
C ALA A 115 -5.07 -11.88 7.47
N LYS A 116 -4.47 -10.78 7.96
CA LYS A 116 -4.50 -10.43 9.39
C LYS A 116 -5.93 -10.04 9.81
N GLU A 117 -6.24 -10.20 11.10
CA GLU A 117 -7.56 -9.92 11.68
C GLU A 117 -8.14 -8.54 11.33
N ARG A 118 -7.26 -7.55 11.16
CA ARG A 118 -7.62 -6.18 10.76
C ARG A 118 -6.93 -5.82 9.45
N PRO A 119 -7.62 -5.98 8.30
CA PRO A 119 -7.09 -5.54 7.02
C PRO A 119 -6.87 -4.03 6.99
N ASP A 120 -5.74 -3.61 6.45
CA ASP A 120 -5.41 -2.20 6.28
C ASP A 120 -5.61 -1.79 4.80
N PRO A 121 -6.64 -0.98 4.48
CA PRO A 121 -6.93 -0.58 3.10
C PRO A 121 -5.83 0.31 2.49
N THR A 122 -4.93 0.86 3.31
CA THR A 122 -3.79 1.64 2.81
C THR A 122 -2.82 0.78 2.01
N LEU A 123 -2.85 -0.55 2.14
CA LEU A 123 -2.08 -1.43 1.26
C LEU A 123 -2.35 -1.17 -0.23
N LEU A 124 -3.55 -0.70 -0.58
CA LEU A 124 -3.92 -0.38 -1.97
C LEU A 124 -3.51 1.04 -2.39
N CYS A 125 -2.92 1.85 -1.49
CA CYS A 125 -2.53 3.24 -1.73
C CYS A 125 -1.14 3.38 -2.36
N TRP A 126 -0.82 2.55 -3.36
CA TRP A 126 0.43 2.61 -4.12
C TRP A 126 0.23 3.33 -5.47
N GLY A 127 1.34 3.71 -6.11
CA GLY A 127 1.33 4.36 -7.41
C GLY A 127 1.19 5.89 -7.35
N VAL A 128 0.65 6.48 -8.41
CA VAL A 128 0.55 7.95 -8.55
C VAL A 128 -0.75 8.45 -7.92
N VAL A 129 -0.63 9.32 -6.92
CA VAL A 129 -1.77 10.00 -6.32
C VAL A 129 -2.10 11.24 -7.14
N THR A 130 -3.32 11.28 -7.68
CA THR A 130 -3.88 12.47 -8.33
C THR A 130 -4.90 13.13 -7.41
N HIS A 131 -4.95 14.47 -7.45
CA HIS A 131 -5.96 15.22 -6.71
C HIS A 131 -7.12 15.53 -7.63
N LEU A 132 -8.29 15.03 -7.26
CA LEU A 132 -9.54 15.39 -7.92
C LEU A 132 -10.05 16.73 -7.33
N PRO A 133 -10.55 17.65 -8.16
CA PRO A 133 -11.13 18.90 -7.68
C PRO A 133 -12.39 18.62 -6.83
N ALA A 134 -12.58 19.35 -5.74
CA ALA A 134 -13.65 19.11 -4.77
C ALA A 134 -15.08 19.10 -5.36
N ASN A 135 -15.27 19.72 -6.54
CA ASN A 135 -16.56 19.85 -7.20
C ASN A 135 -16.88 18.70 -8.17
N SER A 136 -16.02 17.68 -8.30
CA SER A 136 -16.21 16.57 -9.24
C SER A 136 -16.87 15.33 -8.64
N LEU A 137 -17.01 15.26 -7.31
CA LEU A 137 -17.67 14.14 -6.64
C LEU A 137 -19.18 14.42 -6.54
N PRO A 138 -20.05 13.59 -7.14
CA PRO A 138 -21.49 13.78 -7.11
C PRO A 138 -22.04 13.30 -5.77
N PHE A 139 -21.72 13.96 -4.66
CA PHE A 139 -22.36 13.67 -3.37
C PHE A 139 -23.83 14.16 -3.30
N GLY A 140 -24.47 14.37 -4.46
CA GLY A 140 -25.85 14.83 -4.62
C GLY A 140 -26.75 13.90 -5.47
N GLY A 141 -26.32 12.67 -5.76
CA GLY A 141 -27.12 11.70 -6.50
C GLY A 141 -26.42 10.35 -6.62
N TYR A 142 -26.61 9.49 -5.62
CA TYR A 142 -25.97 8.18 -5.52
C TYR A 142 -26.80 7.14 -6.28
N ASN A 143 -26.24 6.56 -7.33
CA ASN A 143 -26.75 5.33 -7.93
C ASN A 143 -25.79 4.20 -7.51
N HIS A 144 -26.32 3.21 -6.79
CA HIS A 144 -25.55 2.17 -6.11
C HIS A 144 -25.13 1.04 -7.07
N THR A 145 -23.84 0.68 -7.10
CA THR A 145 -23.38 -0.66 -7.49
C THR A 145 -22.20 -1.10 -6.62
N ALA A 146 -22.37 -2.19 -5.88
CA ALA A 146 -21.25 -2.87 -5.22
C ALA A 146 -20.64 -3.86 -6.23
N HIS A 147 -19.37 -3.67 -6.62
CA HIS A 147 -18.63 -4.65 -7.42
C HIS A 147 -17.56 -5.35 -6.58
N THR A 148 -17.40 -6.65 -6.80
CA THR A 148 -16.39 -7.49 -6.14
C THR A 148 -15.20 -7.66 -7.08
N ALA A 149 -14.00 -7.28 -6.65
CA ALA A 149 -12.78 -7.57 -7.40
C ALA A 149 -12.10 -8.84 -6.84
N VAL A 150 -11.65 -9.72 -7.74
CA VAL A 150 -10.92 -10.95 -7.40
C VAL A 150 -9.57 -10.90 -8.09
N THR A 151 -8.48 -10.92 -7.34
CA THR A 151 -7.13 -11.14 -7.89
C THR A 151 -6.82 -12.64 -7.89
N ARG A 152 -6.56 -13.24 -9.05
CA ARG A 152 -6.05 -14.61 -9.17
C ARG A 152 -4.52 -14.64 -8.99
N ALA A 153 -4.02 -15.65 -8.28
CA ALA A 153 -2.62 -15.96 -8.02
C ALA A 153 -1.91 -16.58 -9.25
N GLU A 154 -2.14 -16.03 -10.44
CA GLU A 154 -1.36 -16.41 -11.62
C GLU A 154 0.00 -15.67 -11.63
N PRO A 155 1.08 -16.30 -12.14
CA PRO A 155 2.36 -15.62 -12.26
C PRO A 155 2.20 -14.34 -13.09
N PRO A 156 2.77 -13.21 -12.65
CA PRO A 156 2.57 -11.93 -13.33
C PRO A 156 3.11 -12.03 -14.77
N PRO A 157 2.29 -11.74 -15.80
CA PRO A 157 2.72 -11.74 -17.18
C PRO A 157 3.76 -10.62 -17.42
N PRO A 158 4.57 -10.75 -18.48
CA PRO A 158 5.64 -9.81 -18.76
C PRO A 158 5.10 -8.41 -19.08
N ARG A 159 5.24 -7.48 -18.11
CA ARG A 159 5.23 -5.99 -18.17
C ARG A 159 4.21 -5.25 -19.07
N HIS A 160 3.29 -5.93 -19.75
CA HIS A 160 2.40 -5.34 -20.76
C HIS A 160 0.90 -5.60 -20.56
N SER A 161 0.46 -6.41 -19.58
CA SER A 161 -0.94 -6.40 -19.15
C SER A 161 -1.07 -5.60 -17.85
N LYS A 162 -1.70 -4.44 -17.96
CA LYS A 162 -1.99 -3.52 -16.87
C LYS A 162 -2.97 -4.17 -15.87
N GLN A 163 -2.74 -3.88 -14.58
CA GLN A 163 -3.66 -3.94 -13.45
C GLN A 163 -3.75 -5.26 -12.66
N TYR A 164 -2.78 -5.44 -11.76
CA TYR A 164 -3.01 -6.15 -10.50
C TYR A 164 -3.48 -5.14 -9.45
N LEU A 165 -4.33 -5.58 -8.52
CA LEU A 165 -4.76 -4.77 -7.38
C LEU A 165 -3.62 -4.55 -6.38
N LEU A 166 -2.69 -5.50 -6.29
CA LEU A 166 -1.53 -5.47 -5.40
C LEU A 166 -0.29 -4.92 -6.13
N ALA A 167 0.58 -4.24 -5.40
CA ALA A 167 1.82 -3.68 -5.93
C ALA A 167 2.83 -4.77 -6.28
N ALA A 168 3.69 -4.54 -7.28
CA ALA A 168 4.75 -5.50 -7.62
C ALA A 168 5.97 -5.42 -6.67
N SER A 169 6.13 -4.28 -5.97
CA SER A 169 7.22 -4.07 -5.00
C SER A 169 6.95 -2.88 -4.07
N ALA A 170 7.76 -2.75 -3.01
CA ALA A 170 7.68 -1.61 -2.09
C ALA A 170 8.01 -0.25 -2.78
N GLU A 171 8.72 -0.26 -3.91
CA GLU A 171 9.07 0.95 -4.67
C GLU A 171 7.84 1.72 -5.15
N GLU A 172 6.73 1.02 -5.40
CA GLU A 172 5.46 1.62 -5.82
C GLU A 172 4.80 2.47 -4.72
N PHE A 173 5.24 2.32 -3.46
CA PHE A 173 4.80 3.15 -2.33
C PHE A 173 5.67 4.41 -2.14
N SER A 174 6.64 4.66 -3.01
CA SER A 174 7.51 5.85 -2.93
C SER A 174 6.76 7.18 -2.97
N ARG A 175 5.57 7.19 -3.59
CA ARG A 175 4.71 8.38 -3.75
C ARG A 175 3.49 8.39 -2.83
N THR A 176 3.35 7.37 -1.97
CA THR A 176 2.26 7.28 -1.02
C THR A 176 2.33 8.44 -0.02
N PRO A 177 1.19 9.05 0.37
CA PRO A 177 1.18 10.05 1.43
C PRO A 177 1.76 9.48 2.73
N ARG A 178 2.70 10.18 3.35
CA ARG A 178 3.51 9.67 4.48
C ARG A 178 2.74 9.44 5.78
N SER A 179 1.51 9.93 5.88
CA SER A 179 0.72 9.90 7.11
C SER A 179 -0.72 9.54 6.78
N LEU A 180 -0.90 8.33 6.26
CA LEU A 180 -2.21 7.75 6.08
C LEU A 180 -2.72 7.20 7.40
N LYS A 181 -3.91 7.62 7.79
CA LYS A 181 -4.66 7.12 8.93
C LYS A 181 -5.69 6.13 8.43
N VAL A 182 -5.64 4.91 8.95
CA VAL A 182 -6.70 3.92 8.76
C VAL A 182 -7.91 4.37 9.57
N GLN A 183 -9.08 4.32 8.96
CA GLN A 183 -10.33 4.71 9.60
C GLN A 183 -11.14 3.47 9.99
N GLY A 184 -12.04 3.65 10.97
CA GLY A 184 -12.90 2.58 11.49
C GLY A 184 -13.99 2.15 10.50
N PRO A 185 -14.75 1.09 10.83
CA PRO A 185 -15.84 0.58 10.00
C PRO A 185 -16.94 1.63 9.76
N ASP A 186 -17.19 2.50 10.74
CA ASP A 186 -18.26 3.50 10.68
C ASP A 186 -17.88 4.73 9.85
N PHE A 187 -16.64 4.79 9.37
CA PHE A 187 -16.08 5.95 8.68
C PHE A 187 -16.94 6.43 7.51
N PHE A 188 -17.36 5.52 6.64
CA PHE A 188 -18.18 5.91 5.49
C PHE A 188 -19.61 6.26 5.91
N ALA A 189 -20.14 5.66 6.98
CA ALA A 189 -21.47 5.98 7.49
C ALA A 189 -21.49 7.41 8.03
N GLU A 190 -20.50 7.78 8.84
CA GLU A 190 -20.38 9.12 9.39
C GLU A 190 -20.07 10.17 8.32
N ARG A 191 -19.12 9.86 7.42
CA ARG A 191 -18.59 10.83 6.47
C ARG A 191 -19.48 11.04 5.26
N LEU A 192 -20.07 9.96 4.74
CA LEU A 192 -20.87 9.95 3.51
C LEU A 192 -22.37 9.74 3.76
N LYS A 193 -22.78 9.51 5.02
CA LYS A 193 -24.17 9.22 5.39
C LYS A 193 -24.73 7.97 4.68
N LEU A 194 -23.86 7.00 4.44
CA LEU A 194 -24.23 5.72 3.85
C LEU A 194 -24.78 4.77 4.94
N PRO A 195 -25.69 3.84 4.61
CA PRO A 195 -26.16 2.82 5.54
C PRO A 195 -25.07 1.76 5.83
N GLU A 196 -24.89 1.37 7.09
CA GLU A 196 -23.82 0.46 7.55
C GLU A 196 -23.71 -0.87 6.77
N GLN A 197 -24.83 -1.38 6.26
CA GLN A 197 -24.90 -2.65 5.53
C GLN A 197 -24.15 -2.63 4.19
N ASP A 198 -23.97 -1.44 3.59
CA ASP A 198 -23.35 -1.26 2.27
C ASP A 198 -21.85 -0.90 2.34
N ILE A 199 -21.29 -0.85 3.55
CA ILE A 199 -20.03 -0.18 3.85
C ILE A 199 -18.90 -1.16 4.18
N GLN A 200 -19.23 -2.44 4.40
CA GLN A 200 -18.26 -3.44 4.86
C GLN A 200 -17.15 -3.66 3.83
N THR A 201 -16.02 -3.00 4.09
CA THR A 201 -14.76 -3.32 3.43
C THR A 201 -14.29 -4.67 3.97
N ALA A 202 -14.26 -5.67 3.10
CA ALA A 202 -13.85 -7.02 3.46
C ALA A 202 -12.73 -7.47 2.53
N PHE A 203 -11.72 -8.12 3.11
CA PHE A 203 -10.66 -8.82 2.39
C PHE A 203 -10.73 -10.28 2.80
N GLU A 204 -11.16 -11.14 1.88
CA GLU A 204 -11.35 -12.57 2.11
C GLU A 204 -10.30 -13.32 1.30
N HIS A 205 -9.57 -14.23 1.95
CA HIS A 205 -8.73 -15.17 1.24
C HIS A 205 -9.62 -16.22 0.54
N VAL A 206 -9.44 -16.39 -0.76
CA VAL A 206 -10.18 -17.36 -1.58
C VAL A 206 -9.19 -18.35 -2.21
N PRO A 207 -9.62 -19.56 -2.59
CA PRO A 207 -8.76 -20.46 -3.35
C PRO A 207 -8.23 -19.74 -4.61
N GLY A 208 -6.91 -19.58 -4.67
CA GLY A 208 -6.26 -18.89 -5.78
C GLY A 208 -6.22 -17.36 -5.68
N GLY A 209 -6.43 -16.74 -4.53
CA GLY A 209 -6.05 -15.33 -4.30
C GLY A 209 -6.90 -14.61 -3.26
N ILE A 210 -7.20 -13.34 -3.52
CA ILE A 210 -7.93 -12.46 -2.59
C ILE A 210 -9.16 -11.88 -3.25
N ARG A 211 -10.26 -11.91 -2.52
CA ARG A 211 -11.49 -11.19 -2.83
C ARG A 211 -11.58 -9.96 -1.94
N CYS A 212 -11.80 -8.79 -2.54
CA CYS A 212 -12.11 -7.58 -1.78
C CYS A 212 -13.50 -7.02 -2.14
N ARG A 213 -14.19 -6.48 -1.13
CA ARG A 213 -15.40 -5.66 -1.30
C ARG A 213 -15.07 -4.23 -0.93
N LEU A 214 -15.35 -3.28 -1.83
CA LEU A 214 -15.10 -1.85 -1.64
C LEU A 214 -16.33 -1.04 -2.10
N PRO A 215 -16.68 0.05 -1.41
CA PRO A 215 -17.75 0.93 -1.85
C PRO A 215 -17.32 1.70 -3.11
N LEU A 216 -18.20 1.73 -4.11
CA LEU A 216 -17.91 2.33 -5.41
C LEU A 216 -18.72 3.61 -5.64
N VAL A 217 -18.09 4.58 -6.30
CA VAL A 217 -18.73 5.83 -6.70
C VAL A 217 -18.38 6.13 -8.15
N ASP A 218 -19.41 6.30 -8.97
CA ASP A 218 -19.25 6.79 -10.32
C ASP A 218 -19.12 8.32 -10.32
N MET A 219 -18.17 8.82 -11.09
CA MET A 219 -17.97 10.24 -11.31
C MET A 219 -18.01 10.55 -12.79
N SER A 220 -18.81 11.55 -13.16
CA SER A 220 -18.78 12.14 -14.51
C SER A 220 -17.85 13.35 -14.52
N CYS A 221 -16.78 13.31 -15.30
CA CYS A 221 -15.90 14.46 -15.51
C CYS A 221 -16.13 15.04 -16.92
N PRO A 222 -16.28 16.36 -17.08
CA PRO A 222 -16.27 16.98 -18.40
C PRO A 222 -14.87 16.81 -19.02
N VAL A 223 -14.80 16.22 -20.22
CA VAL A 223 -13.53 16.05 -20.94
C VAL A 223 -13.50 17.02 -22.12
N GLY A 224 -12.67 18.05 -22.00
CA GLY A 224 -12.45 19.07 -23.05
C GLY A 224 -13.52 20.17 -23.08
N THR A 225 -13.52 20.98 -24.16
CA THR A 225 -14.47 22.09 -24.40
C THR A 225 -15.80 21.64 -25.02
N GLY A 226 -16.10 20.33 -25.06
CA GLY A 226 -17.32 19.77 -25.64
C GLY A 226 -18.22 19.07 -24.61
N SER A 227 -19.46 18.73 -25.00
CA SER A 227 -20.47 18.08 -24.13
C SER A 227 -20.17 16.60 -23.77
N SER A 228 -18.99 16.06 -24.10
CA SER A 228 -18.67 14.66 -23.79
C SER A 228 -18.24 14.51 -22.33
N ARG A 229 -18.92 13.62 -21.59
CA ARG A 229 -18.61 13.29 -20.19
C ARG A 229 -18.01 11.89 -20.15
N SER A 230 -16.80 11.76 -19.61
CA SER A 230 -16.25 10.44 -19.27
C SER A 230 -16.72 10.06 -17.87
N VAL A 231 -17.23 8.85 -17.74
CA VAL A 231 -17.59 8.26 -16.44
C VAL A 231 -16.41 7.44 -15.96
N PHE A 232 -15.98 7.70 -14.73
CA PHE A 232 -14.95 6.95 -14.04
C PHE A 232 -15.54 6.35 -12.78
N THR A 233 -15.22 5.09 -12.51
CA THR A 233 -15.60 4.43 -11.27
C THR A 233 -14.46 4.52 -10.28
N LEU A 234 -14.76 4.95 -9.05
CA LEU A 234 -13.82 4.99 -7.95
C LEU A 234 -14.17 3.93 -6.91
N ALA A 235 -13.17 3.21 -6.40
CA ALA A 235 -13.32 2.42 -5.19
C ALA A 235 -12.80 3.20 -3.99
N LEU A 236 -13.68 3.53 -3.05
CA LEU A 236 -13.30 4.31 -1.88
C LEU A 236 -12.52 3.46 -0.87
N LEU A 237 -11.53 4.06 -0.22
CA LEU A 237 -10.72 3.42 0.81
C LEU A 237 -11.01 4.06 2.17
N ALA A 238 -11.15 3.24 3.22
CA ALA A 238 -11.37 3.70 4.59
C ALA A 238 -10.05 4.24 5.20
N CYS A 239 -9.48 5.26 4.57
CA CYS A 239 -8.28 5.91 5.03
C CYS A 239 -8.23 7.39 4.62
N GLU A 240 -7.51 8.18 5.41
CA GLU A 240 -7.33 9.61 5.16
C GLU A 240 -5.86 10.02 5.22
N ASP A 241 -5.50 11.05 4.49
CA ASP A 241 -4.20 11.70 4.64
C ASP A 241 -4.16 12.67 5.83
N ALA A 242 -2.99 13.28 6.06
CA ALA A 242 -2.79 14.26 7.12
C ALA A 242 -3.70 15.51 7.04
N ARG A 243 -4.35 15.75 5.89
CA ARG A 243 -5.27 16.87 5.66
C ARG A 243 -6.75 16.45 5.78
N GLY A 244 -7.05 15.20 6.14
CA GLY A 244 -8.41 14.67 6.22
C GLY A 244 -9.05 14.42 4.84
N ARG A 245 -8.23 14.21 3.80
CA ARG A 245 -8.72 13.85 2.47
C ARG A 245 -8.80 12.33 2.35
N MET A 246 -9.93 11.86 1.85
CA MET A 246 -10.15 10.45 1.53
C MET A 246 -9.37 10.01 0.31
N LEU A 247 -8.94 8.75 0.30
CA LEU A 247 -8.31 8.11 -0.85
C LEU A 247 -9.29 7.17 -1.54
N ALA A 248 -9.11 7.03 -2.86
CA ALA A 248 -9.88 6.12 -3.69
C ALA A 248 -9.02 5.56 -4.82
N LEU A 249 -9.34 4.36 -5.28
CA LEU A 249 -8.73 3.72 -6.44
C LEU A 249 -9.52 4.10 -7.69
N LEU A 250 -8.81 4.51 -8.75
CA LEU A 250 -9.41 4.69 -10.06
C LEU A 250 -9.54 3.33 -10.76
N LEU A 251 -10.78 2.84 -10.89
CA LEU A 251 -11.06 1.59 -11.58
C LEU A 251 -11.18 1.86 -13.08
N HIS A 252 -10.62 0.94 -13.87
CA HIS A 252 -10.79 0.94 -15.32
C HIS A 252 -11.68 -0.25 -15.68
N PRO A 253 -12.63 -0.09 -16.61
CA PRO A 253 -13.34 -1.23 -17.18
C PRO A 253 -12.33 -2.19 -17.77
N GLN A 254 -12.44 -3.47 -17.42
CA GLN A 254 -11.69 -4.51 -18.11
C GLN A 254 -12.48 -4.86 -19.37
N ASP A 255 -11.89 -4.64 -20.55
CA ASP A 255 -12.49 -5.11 -21.79
C ASP A 255 -12.62 -6.64 -21.71
N CYS A 256 -13.84 -7.14 -21.53
CA CYS A 256 -14.16 -8.55 -21.67
C CYS A 256 -13.92 -8.95 -23.12
N ARG A 257 -12.68 -9.30 -23.48
CA ARG A 257 -12.44 -10.11 -24.67
C ARG A 257 -12.91 -11.51 -24.33
N GLU A 258 -14.11 -11.85 -24.81
CA GLU A 258 -14.60 -13.22 -24.85
C GLU A 258 -13.49 -14.11 -25.42
N SER A 259 -13.02 -15.06 -24.62
CA SER A 259 -12.23 -16.18 -25.09
C SER A 259 -13.16 -17.11 -25.87
N SER A 260 -13.51 -16.71 -27.10
CA SER A 260 -14.19 -17.54 -28.09
C SER A 260 -13.18 -17.97 -29.15
N SER A 261 -12.29 -18.90 -28.82
CA SER A 261 -11.64 -19.78 -29.79
C SER A 261 -10.82 -20.82 -29.04
N ASP A 262 -11.44 -21.95 -28.72
CA ASP A 262 -10.77 -23.26 -28.71
C ASP A 262 -11.85 -24.34 -28.85
N THR A 263 -12.37 -24.42 -30.07
CA THR A 263 -12.92 -25.66 -30.64
C THR A 263 -12.32 -25.77 -32.03
N THR A 264 -11.22 -26.52 -32.17
CA THR A 264 -11.06 -27.57 -33.18
C THR A 264 -9.84 -28.41 -32.88
#